data_AF-F8QI28-F1
#
_entry.id   AF-F8QI28-F1
#
_cell.length_a   1.000
_cell.length_b   1.000
_cell.length_c   1.000
_cell.angle_alpha   90.00
_cell.angle_beta   90.00
_cell.angle_gamma   90.00
#
_symmetry.space_group_name_H-M   'P 1'
#
loop_
_entity.id
_entity.type
_entity.pdbx_description
1 polymer ?
#
loop_
_entity_poly.entity_id
_entity_poly.type
_entity_poly.pdbx_seq_one_letter_code
_entity_poly.pdbx_strand_id
1 'polypeptide(L)'
;QPPRAQPKSYQILVKTHKLTIFLTVPHSNTIASLKEETLSALSADVTEIEDVPRVSKEEEFELCRAVKEKGKTTVQYEVLQPSQSVSNLTNWEVLYLQF
;
A
#
# COMPACT_ATOMS: atom_id res chain seq x y z
N GLN A 1 5.49 28.32 -14.63
CA GLN A 1 4.32 27.65 -14.02
C GLN A 1 4.58 27.52 -12.52
N PRO A 2 3.67 27.91 -11.61
CA PRO A 2 3.91 27.74 -10.18
C PRO A 2 4.06 26.24 -9.85
N PRO A 3 4.93 25.84 -8.91
CA PRO A 3 5.05 24.45 -8.50
C PRO A 3 3.69 23.95 -8.02
N ARG A 4 3.22 22.80 -8.54
CA ARG A 4 2.01 22.17 -8.02
C ARG A 4 2.26 21.81 -6.56
N ALA A 5 1.45 22.37 -5.65
CA ALA A 5 1.48 21.97 -4.25
C ALA A 5 1.18 20.47 -4.16
N GLN A 6 2.01 19.74 -3.40
CA GLN A 6 1.77 18.32 -3.20
C GLN A 6 0.45 18.11 -2.45
N PRO A 7 -0.33 17.07 -2.79
CA PRO A 7 -1.54 16.72 -2.03
C PRO A 7 -1.21 16.49 -0.55
N LYS A 8 -2.09 16.96 0.33
CA LYS A 8 -1.97 16.75 1.79
C LYS A 8 -2.24 15.30 2.18
N SER A 9 -3.05 14.61 1.39
CA SER A 9 -3.33 13.18 1.50
C SER A 9 -3.09 12.49 0.16
N TYR A 10 -2.63 11.24 0.23
CA TYR A 10 -2.45 10.36 -0.90
C TYR A 10 -3.56 9.30 -0.90
N GLN A 11 -4.00 8.96 -2.11
CA GLN A 11 -4.80 7.79 -2.39
C GLN A 11 -3.83 6.65 -2.68
N ILE A 12 -3.87 5.57 -1.92
CA ILE A 12 -3.02 4.40 -2.11
C ILE A 12 -3.90 3.20 -2.43
N LEU A 13 -3.49 2.40 -3.42
CA LEU A 13 -4.17 1.15 -3.76
C LEU A 13 -3.33 -0.01 -3.25
N VAL A 14 -3.85 -0.77 -2.30
CA VAL A 14 -3.20 -2.00 -1.84
C VAL A 14 -3.88 -3.19 -2.51
N LYS A 15 -3.10 -3.98 -3.25
CA LYS A 15 -3.62 -5.05 -4.10
C LYS A 15 -3.17 -6.44 -3.66
N THR A 16 -4.10 -7.37 -3.71
CA THR A 16 -3.85 -8.80 -3.87
C THR A 16 -4.23 -9.22 -5.30
N HIS A 17 -4.20 -10.52 -5.59
CA HIS A 17 -4.70 -11.04 -6.87
C HIS A 17 -6.21 -10.83 -7.08
N LYS A 18 -7.00 -10.69 -6.01
CA LYS A 18 -8.47 -10.61 -6.08
C LYS A 18 -9.10 -9.43 -5.35
N LEU A 19 -8.34 -8.74 -4.50
CA LEU A 19 -8.80 -7.61 -3.70
C LEU A 19 -7.98 -6.36 -4.03
N THR A 20 -8.65 -5.21 -4.09
CA THR A 20 -8.00 -3.90 -4.11
C THR A 20 -8.62 -3.03 -3.03
N ILE A 21 -7.79 -2.60 -2.08
CA ILE A 21 -8.16 -1.74 -0.97
C ILE A 21 -7.73 -0.31 -1.31
N PHE A 22 -8.63 0.65 -1.14
CA PHE A 22 -8.35 2.07 -1.36
C PHE A 22 -8.17 2.76 0.00
N LEU A 23 -6.96 3.25 0.26
CA LEU A 23 -6.61 3.95 1.49
C LEU A 23 -6.38 5.43 1.21
N THR A 24 -7.01 6.29 2.00
CA THR A 24 -6.74 7.73 2.02
C THR A 24 -5.87 8.03 3.23
N VAL A 25 -4.60 8.35 3.02
CA VAL A 25 -3.64 8.58 4.10
C VAL A 25 -2.94 9.93 3.95
N PRO A 26 -2.75 10.70 5.03
CA PRO A 26 -1.87 11.87 5.02
C PRO A 26 -0.45 11.51 4.57
N HIS A 27 0.23 12.41 3.85
CA HIS A 27 1.62 12.13 3.42
C HIS A 27 2.62 12.07 4.59
N SER A 28 2.24 12.58 5.77
CA SER A 28 3.05 12.56 6.99
C SER A 28 3.04 11.20 7.69
N ASN A 29 2.15 10.29 7.28
CA ASN A 29 2.09 8.94 7.83
C ASN A 29 3.32 8.10 7.44
N THR A 30 3.47 6.98 8.15
CA THR A 30 4.50 5.98 7.89
C THR A 30 3.90 4.74 7.23
N ILE A 31 4.77 3.91 6.65
CA ILE A 31 4.37 2.60 6.14
C ILE A 31 3.81 1.71 7.25
N ALA A 32 4.30 1.82 8.50
CA ALA A 32 3.73 1.12 9.65
C ALA A 32 2.23 1.44 9.83
N SER A 33 1.86 2.72 9.89
CA SER A 33 0.44 3.10 9.98
C SER A 33 -0.38 2.66 8.75
N LEU A 34 0.27 2.54 7.59
CA LEU A 34 -0.39 2.01 6.39
C LEU A 34 -0.65 0.49 6.50
N LYS A 35 0.23 -0.26 7.18
CA LYS A 35 0.01 -1.68 7.51
C LYS A 35 -1.16 -1.85 8.48
N GLU A 36 -1.25 -1.03 9.53
CA GLU A 36 -2.38 -1.01 10.47
C GLU A 36 -3.72 -0.82 9.73
N GLU A 37 -3.83 0.21 8.88
CA GLU A 37 -5.02 0.49 8.08
C GLU A 37 -5.34 -0.64 7.09
N THR A 38 -4.31 -1.23 6.49
CA THR A 38 -4.46 -2.38 5.59
C THR A 38 -4.97 -3.61 6.33
N LEU A 39 -4.44 -3.91 7.52
CA LEU A 39 -4.87 -5.03 8.36
C LEU A 39 -6.33 -4.84 8.78
N SER A 40 -6.69 -3.64 9.23
CA SER A 40 -8.06 -3.28 9.56
C SER A 40 -9.00 -3.58 8.38
N ALA A 41 -8.64 -3.13 7.17
CA ALA A 41 -9.41 -3.41 5.96
C ALA A 41 -9.46 -4.90 5.58
N LEU A 42 -8.36 -5.65 5.74
CA LEU A 42 -8.32 -7.10 5.47
C LEU A 42 -9.16 -7.90 6.47
N SER A 43 -9.30 -7.42 7.70
CA SER A 43 -10.06 -8.05 8.77
C SER A 43 -11.57 -7.73 8.77
N ALA A 44 -12.02 -6.81 7.91
CA ALA A 44 -13.43 -6.42 7.87
C ALA A 44 -14.32 -7.57 7.36
N ASP A 45 -15.50 -7.76 7.95
CA ASP A 45 -16.42 -8.89 7.65
C ASP A 45 -16.85 -9.02 6.17
N VAL A 46 -16.56 -8.00 5.35
CA VAL A 46 -16.86 -7.96 3.90
C VAL A 46 -15.75 -8.58 3.03
N THR A 47 -14.63 -9.02 3.61
CA THR A 47 -13.45 -9.52 2.89
C THR A 47 -13.34 -11.05 2.86
N GLU A 48 -14.43 -11.79 3.15
CA GLU A 48 -14.48 -13.25 2.96
C GLU A 48 -14.46 -13.62 1.46
N ILE A 49 -13.31 -13.40 0.83
CA ILE A 49 -13.03 -13.65 -0.57
C ILE A 49 -12.12 -14.89 -0.64
N GLU A 50 -12.55 -15.88 -1.40
CA GLU A 50 -11.76 -17.08 -1.69
C GLU A 50 -10.39 -16.69 -2.29
N ASP A 51 -9.30 -17.25 -1.76
CA ASP A 51 -7.89 -16.98 -2.11
C ASP A 51 -7.28 -15.65 -1.61
N VAL A 52 -7.91 -14.95 -0.67
CA VAL A 52 -7.24 -13.90 0.13
C VAL A 52 -6.90 -14.48 1.51
N PRO A 53 -5.61 -14.64 1.86
CA PRO A 53 -5.21 -15.13 3.18
C PRO A 53 -5.79 -14.28 4.32
N ARG A 54 -6.30 -14.95 5.35
CA ARG A 54 -6.75 -14.30 6.58
C ARG A 54 -5.52 -13.94 7.41
N VAL A 55 -5.21 -12.66 7.46
CA VAL A 55 -4.17 -12.10 8.32
C VAL A 55 -4.80 -11.52 9.58
N SER A 56 -4.14 -11.76 10.71
CA SER A 56 -4.53 -11.31 12.04
C SER A 56 -3.52 -10.31 12.62
N LYS A 57 -2.29 -10.28 12.09
CA LYS A 57 -1.22 -9.42 12.57
C LYS A 57 -0.45 -8.78 11.42
N GLU A 58 0.21 -7.66 11.72
CA GLU A 58 1.01 -6.92 10.75
C GLU A 58 2.29 -7.65 10.33
N GLU A 59 2.80 -8.58 11.13
CA GLU A 59 3.99 -9.37 10.78
C GLU A 59 3.69 -10.51 9.80
N GLU A 60 2.42 -10.78 9.54
CA GLU A 60 1.96 -11.84 8.62
C GLU A 60 1.88 -11.35 7.16
N PHE A 61 2.28 -10.10 6.90
CA PHE A 61 2.40 -9.59 5.54
C PHE A 61 3.37 -8.43 5.45
N GLU A 62 3.82 -8.13 4.23
CA GLU A 62 4.58 -6.95 3.88
C GLU A 62 3.93 -6.14 2.76
N LEU A 63 4.15 -4.82 2.78
CA LEU A 63 3.74 -3.93 1.70
C LEU A 63 4.89 -3.76 0.72
N CYS A 64 4.65 -4.16 -0.53
CA CYS A 64 5.65 -4.14 -1.58
C CYS A 64 5.28 -3.15 -2.69
N ARG A 65 6.29 -2.47 -3.22
CA ARG A 65 6.16 -1.61 -4.41
C ARG A 65 6.79 -2.31 -5.60
N ALA A 66 6.12 -2.29 -6.75
CA ALA A 66 6.72 -2.78 -7.99
C ALA A 66 7.82 -1.82 -8.46
N VAL A 67 9.02 -2.34 -8.71
CA VAL A 67 10.15 -1.56 -9.22
C VAL A 67 9.85 -1.17 -10.66
N LYS A 68 10.01 0.12 -10.98
CA LYS A 68 9.79 0.63 -12.34
C LYS A 68 11.14 1.01 -12.95
N GLU A 69 11.54 0.33 -14.02
CA GLU A 69 12.71 0.69 -14.80
C GLU A 69 12.28 1.42 -16.07
N LYS A 70 12.79 2.65 -16.27
CA LYS A 70 12.46 3.49 -17.44
C LYS A 70 10.94 3.61 -17.70
N GLY A 71 10.14 3.66 -16.62
CA GLY A 71 8.68 3.78 -16.70
C GLY A 71 7.93 2.49 -17.00
N LYS A 72 8.61 1.34 -17.17
CA LYS A 72 8.00 0.03 -17.30
C LYS A 72 8.06 -0.72 -15.98
N THR A 73 6.93 -1.26 -15.54
CA THR A 73 6.86 -2.13 -14.37
C THR A 73 7.69 -3.39 -14.63
N THR A 74 8.66 -3.67 -13.77
CA THR A 74 9.42 -4.92 -13.82
C THR A 74 8.67 -6.02 -13.05
N VAL A 75 9.21 -7.24 -13.06
CA VAL A 75 8.70 -8.35 -12.23
C VAL A 75 9.25 -8.28 -10.79
N GLN A 76 10.05 -7.25 -10.48
CA GLN A 76 10.68 -7.12 -9.17
C GLN A 76 9.82 -6.25 -8.24
N TYR A 77 9.76 -6.68 -7.00
CA TYR A 77 9.03 -6.00 -5.94
C TYR A 77 10.02 -5.65 -4.82
N GLU A 78 9.87 -4.45 -4.28
CA GLU A 78 10.66 -3.94 -3.16
C GLU A 78 9.75 -3.85 -1.92
N VAL A 79 10.16 -4.51 -0.83
CA VAL A 79 9.48 -4.39 0.47
C VAL A 79 9.73 -3.01 1.05
N LEU A 80 8.66 -2.32 1.41
CA LEU A 80 8.73 -1.00 2.03
C LEU A 80 9.03 -1.13 3.53
N GLN A 81 9.95 -0.31 4.02
CA GLN A 81 10.35 -0.34 5.43
C GLN A 81 9.30 0.37 6.30
N PRO A 82 8.92 -0.18 7.47
CA PRO A 82 7.87 0.42 8.33
C PRO A 82 8.12 1.88 8.72
N SER A 83 9.40 2.27 8.86
CA SER A 83 9.81 3.64 9.21
C SER A 83 9.79 4.63 8.05
N GLN A 84 9.60 4.17 6.80
CA GLN A 84 9.51 5.06 5.65
C GLN A 84 8.24 5.91 5.73
N SER A 85 8.33 7.15 5.25
CA SER A 85 7.18 8.04 5.11
C SER A 85 6.40 7.73 3.84
N VAL A 86 5.07 7.83 3.93
CA VAL A 86 4.15 7.78 2.78
C VAL A 86 4.46 8.87 1.75
N SER A 87 5.05 9.99 2.15
CA SER A 87 5.55 11.03 1.24
C SER A 87 6.58 10.55 0.21
N ASN A 88 7.23 9.40 0.43
CA ASN A 88 8.13 8.77 -0.54
C ASN A 88 7.38 7.98 -1.64
N LEU A 89 6.06 7.87 -1.53
CA LEU A 89 5.18 7.28 -2.53
C LEU A 89 4.60 8.35 -3.44
N THR A 90 3.98 7.93 -4.53
CA THR A 90 3.19 8.83 -5.38
C THR A 90 1.71 8.77 -5.03
N ASN A 91 0.97 9.84 -5.33
CA ASN A 91 -0.48 9.77 -5.23
C ASN A 91 -1.01 8.76 -6.26
N TRP A 92 -1.95 7.91 -5.86
CA TRP A 92 -2.42 6.73 -6.60
C TRP A 92 -1.36 5.64 -6.79
N GLU A 93 -0.35 5.56 -5.90
CA GLU A 93 0.60 4.46 -5.93
C GLU A 93 -0.10 3.13 -5.69
N VAL A 94 0.35 2.11 -6.44
CA VAL A 94 -0.12 0.74 -6.29
C VAL A 94 0.92 -0.04 -5.49
N LEU A 95 0.50 -0.51 -4.32
CA LEU A 95 1.23 -1.42 -3.47
C LEU A 95 0.62 -2.82 -3.56
N TYR A 96 1.43 -3.82 -3.23
CA TYR A 96 1.06 -5.23 -3.28
C TYR A 96 1.32 -5.87 -1.92
N LEU A 97 0.48 -6.83 -1.57
CA LEU A 97 0.67 -7.64 -0.37
C LEU A 97 1.55 -8.84 -0.69
N GLN A 98 2.55 -9.06 0.17
CA GLN A 98 3.30 -10.30 0.28
C GLN A 98 2.95 -10.93 1.62
N PHE A 99 2.35 -12.11 1.62
CA PHE A 99 2.05 -12.88 2.84
C PHE A 99 3.26 -13.73 3.27
#